data_AF-A0A7V5I650-F1
#
_entry.id   AF-A0A7V5I650-F1
#
_cell.length_a   1.000
_cell.length_b   1.000
_cell.length_c   1.000
_cell.angle_alpha   90.00
_cell.angle_beta   90.00
_cell.angle_gamma   90.00
#
_symmetry.space_group_name_H-M   'P 1'
#
loop_
_entity.id
_entity.type
_entity.pdbx_description
1 polymer ?
#
loop_
_entity_poly.entity_id
_entity_poly.type
_entity_poly.pdbx_seq_one_letter_code
_entity_poly.pdbx_strand_id
1 'polypeptide(L)'
;MGGLVRRLRALGLDVLHTCGKDLALLFELVWTREEDVRSPSASKPRVILTRDADVLARATRYGVPCYYVSSTKTESQAREVLGKFRLSPAPENFLARCIQCNCARFEQRSREEVQTLLPQRTVNSFHIFYECARCHQLYWKGAHFTRATRQLEELVRQLRCDAQQT
;
A
#
# COMPACT_ATOMS: atom_id res chain seq x y z
N MET A 1 6.23 -0.03 -11.19
CA MET A 1 5.37 -0.81 -10.26
C MET A 1 4.26 0.01 -9.59
N GLY A 2 3.86 1.18 -10.12
CA GLY A 2 2.90 2.06 -9.44
C GLY A 2 1.53 1.43 -9.17
N GLY A 3 1.05 0.55 -10.04
CA GLY A 3 -0.18 -0.21 -9.83
C GLY A 3 -0.14 -1.10 -8.58
N LEU A 4 0.94 -1.88 -8.43
CA LEU A 4 1.16 -2.75 -7.26
C LEU A 4 1.19 -1.93 -5.96
N VAL A 5 1.92 -0.83 -5.95
CA VAL A 5 2.04 0.05 -4.77
C VAL A 5 0.68 0.54 -4.30
N ARG A 6 -0.15 1.05 -5.21
CA ARG A 6 -1.50 1.52 -4.87
C ARG A 6 -2.37 0.39 -4.34
N ARG A 7 -2.29 -0.80 -4.94
CA ARG A 7 -3.07 -1.97 -4.51
C ARG A 7 -2.65 -2.48 -3.13
N LEU A 8 -1.35 -2.58 -2.84
CA LEU A 8 -0.87 -2.99 -1.51
C LEU A 8 -1.26 -1.96 -0.43
N ARG A 9 -1.15 -0.65 -0.72
CA ARG A 9 -1.65 0.39 0.20
C ARG A 9 -3.15 0.33 0.40
N ALA A 10 -3.91 0.02 -0.66
CA ALA A 10 -5.35 -0.16 -0.57
C ALA A 10 -5.74 -1.37 0.30
N LEU A 11 -4.89 -2.39 0.41
CA LEU A 11 -5.03 -3.48 1.38
C LEU A 11 -4.66 -3.09 2.83
N GLY A 12 -4.25 -1.84 3.07
CA GLY A 12 -3.82 -1.36 4.38
C GLY A 12 -2.34 -1.60 4.71
N LEU A 13 -1.57 -2.15 3.77
CA LEU A 13 -0.15 -2.45 3.98
C LEU A 13 0.69 -1.17 3.94
N ASP A 14 1.71 -1.11 4.80
CA ASP A 14 2.65 -0.01 4.90
C ASP A 14 3.69 -0.07 3.76
N VAL A 15 3.38 0.55 2.62
CA VAL A 15 4.21 0.48 1.41
C VAL A 15 4.79 1.84 1.05
N LEU A 16 6.11 1.95 1.18
CA LEU A 16 6.88 3.07 0.66
C LEU A 16 7.21 2.85 -0.83
N HIS A 17 7.32 3.95 -1.58
CA HIS A 17 7.65 3.91 -3.00
C HIS A 17 8.56 5.08 -3.32
N THR A 18 9.74 4.76 -3.82
CA THR A 18 10.70 5.73 -4.34
C THR A 18 10.63 5.71 -5.86
N CYS A 19 10.71 6.88 -6.48
CA CYS A 19 10.94 6.97 -7.92
C CYS A 19 12.46 7.03 -8.16
N GLY A 20 12.97 6.14 -9.02
CA GLY A 20 14.39 6.08 -9.36
C GLY A 20 15.11 4.86 -8.76
N LYS A 21 16.41 4.76 -9.04
CA LYS A 21 17.30 3.69 -8.58
C LYS A 21 18.21 4.14 -7.42
N ASP A 22 17.74 5.09 -6.60
CA ASP A 22 18.47 5.52 -5.41
C ASP A 22 18.46 4.40 -4.37
N LEU A 23 19.47 3.56 -4.47
CA LEU A 23 19.63 2.42 -3.57
C LEU A 23 20.06 2.85 -2.18
N ALA A 24 20.72 4.00 -2.02
CA ALA A 24 21.10 4.47 -0.70
C ALA A 24 19.85 4.75 0.14
N LEU A 25 18.88 5.46 -0.45
CA LEU A 25 17.59 5.70 0.18
C LEU A 25 16.80 4.40 0.44
N LEU A 26 16.78 3.47 -0.53
CA LEU A 26 16.09 2.18 -0.34
C LEU A 26 16.72 1.36 0.80
N PHE A 27 18.05 1.38 0.90
CA PHE A 27 18.76 0.64 1.94
C PHE A 27 18.56 1.28 3.31
N GLU A 28 18.58 2.61 3.40
CA GLU A 28 18.28 3.34 4.64
C GLU A 28 16.85 3.04 5.13
N LEU A 29 15.87 3.01 4.24
CA LEU A 29 14.48 2.72 4.60
C LEU A 29 14.27 1.28 5.08
N VAL A 30 15.13 0.35 4.67
CA VAL A 30 15.02 -1.08 4.97
C VAL A 30 15.89 -1.49 6.15
N TRP A 31 17.04 -0.85 6.32
CA TRP A 31 17.97 -1.15 7.39
C TRP A 31 17.37 -0.73 8.72
N THR A 32 17.17 -1.71 9.59
CA THR A 32 16.80 -1.51 10.98
C THR A 32 18.02 -1.95 11.80
N ARG A 33 18.57 -1.09 12.66
CA ARG A 33 19.71 -1.48 13.49
C ARG A 33 19.23 -2.50 14.52
N GLU A 34 20.11 -3.39 15.00
CA GLU A 34 19.73 -4.37 16.04
C GLU A 34 19.15 -3.70 17.31
N GLU A 35 19.66 -2.50 17.60
CA GLU A 35 19.23 -1.63 18.69
C GLU A 35 17.76 -1.20 18.54
N ASP A 36 17.31 -1.01 17.30
CA ASP A 36 15.94 -0.64 16.97
C ASP A 36 14.99 -1.82 17.21
N VAL A 37 15.39 -3.06 16.91
CA VAL A 37 14.49 -4.24 16.97
C VAL A 37 13.80 -4.43 18.34
N ARG A 38 14.42 -3.96 19.43
CA ARG A 38 13.89 -4.08 20.80
C ARG A 38 13.07 -2.87 21.25
N SER A 39 13.05 -1.77 20.48
CA SER A 39 12.29 -0.58 20.82
C SER A 39 10.84 -0.69 20.34
N PRO A 40 9.84 -0.37 21.18
CA PRO A 40 8.44 -0.23 20.75
C PRO A 40 8.25 0.84 19.66
N SER A 41 9.20 1.78 19.54
CA SER A 41 9.17 2.86 18.55
C SER A 41 9.91 2.53 17.25
N ALA A 42 10.51 1.35 17.13
CA ALA A 42 11.30 1.01 15.96
C ALA A 42 10.46 0.77 14.72
N SER A 43 11.09 1.06 13.59
CA SER A 43 10.55 0.74 12.29
C SER A 43 10.36 -0.77 12.16
N LYS A 44 9.19 -1.18 11.66
CA LYS A 44 8.95 -2.59 11.33
C LYS A 44 9.95 -3.02 10.25
N PRO A 45 10.47 -4.27 10.31
CA PRO A 45 11.38 -4.77 9.30
C PRO A 45 10.72 -4.68 7.91
N ARG A 46 11.49 -4.25 6.91
CA ARG A 46 11.01 -4.05 5.55
C ARG A 46 11.72 -4.97 4.56
N VAL A 47 11.10 -5.12 3.39
CA VAL A 47 11.66 -5.84 2.24
C VAL A 47 11.49 -4.97 0.99
N ILE A 48 12.52 -4.91 0.16
CA ILE A 48 12.45 -4.25 -1.14
C ILE A 48 11.66 -5.16 -2.08
N LEU A 49 10.62 -4.62 -2.71
CA LEU A 49 9.99 -5.26 -3.86
C LEU A 49 10.54 -4.61 -5.12
N THR A 50 11.04 -5.40 -6.06
CA THR A 50 11.56 -4.88 -7.33
C THR A 50 11.27 -5.81 -8.51
N ARG A 51 11.26 -5.25 -9.72
CA ARG A 51 11.32 -6.01 -10.98
C ARG A 51 12.58 -5.72 -11.77
N ASP A 52 13.49 -4.98 -11.17
CA ASP A 52 14.77 -4.62 -11.75
C ASP A 52 15.82 -5.59 -11.20
N ALA A 53 16.40 -6.38 -12.10
CA ALA A 53 17.40 -7.38 -11.76
C ALA A 53 18.68 -6.76 -11.17
N ASP A 54 19.03 -5.54 -11.56
CA ASP A 54 20.20 -4.83 -11.02
C ASP A 54 19.96 -4.45 -9.55
N VAL A 55 18.75 -4.01 -9.23
CA VAL A 55 18.35 -3.70 -7.84
C VAL A 55 18.42 -4.97 -6.99
N LEU A 56 17.92 -6.10 -7.51
CA LEU A 56 18.00 -7.39 -6.82
C LEU A 56 19.46 -7.80 -6.58
N ALA A 57 20.29 -7.80 -7.64
CA ALA A 57 21.69 -8.20 -7.54
C ALA A 57 22.48 -7.34 -6.55
N ARG A 58 22.24 -6.03 -6.55
CA ARG A 58 22.86 -5.09 -5.60
C ARG A 58 22.36 -5.31 -4.18
N ALA A 59 21.05 -5.43 -3.96
CA ALA A 59 20.50 -5.71 -2.64
C ALA A 59 21.06 -7.00 -2.04
N THR A 60 21.13 -8.08 -2.84
CA THR A 60 21.75 -9.35 -2.46
C THR A 60 23.22 -9.18 -2.07
N ARG A 61 24.00 -8.41 -2.85
CA ARG A 61 25.41 -8.14 -2.55
C ARG A 61 25.60 -7.49 -1.17
N TYR A 62 24.69 -6.61 -0.77
CA TYR A 62 24.75 -5.89 0.50
C TYR A 62 23.91 -6.53 1.63
N GLY A 63 23.36 -7.73 1.40
CA GLY A 63 22.55 -8.44 2.41
C GLY A 63 21.23 -7.75 2.74
N VAL A 64 20.71 -6.90 1.86
CA VAL A 64 19.46 -6.16 2.08
C VAL A 64 18.28 -7.03 1.66
N PRO A 65 17.26 -7.26 2.53
CA PRO A 65 16.08 -8.03 2.19
C PRO A 65 15.40 -7.48 0.93
N CYS A 66 15.37 -8.31 -0.13
CA CYS A 66 14.81 -7.93 -1.42
C CYS A 66 14.11 -9.12 -2.07
N TYR A 67 12.99 -8.86 -2.74
CA TYR A 67 12.21 -9.83 -3.48
C TYR A 67 11.94 -9.33 -4.91
N TYR A 68 12.24 -10.20 -5.86
CA TYR A 68 11.95 -9.96 -7.27
C TYR A 68 10.52 -10.39 -7.59
N VAL A 69 9.70 -9.43 -8.02
CA VAL A 69 8.31 -9.69 -8.42
C VAL A 69 8.29 -10.16 -9.87
N SER A 70 8.14 -11.47 -10.06
CA SER A 70 8.14 -12.09 -11.39
C SER A 70 6.95 -11.66 -12.26
N SER A 71 5.78 -11.47 -11.65
CA SER A 71 4.55 -11.13 -12.35
C SER A 71 4.58 -9.77 -13.05
N THR A 72 3.93 -9.70 -14.21
CA THR A 72 3.84 -8.46 -15.01
C THR A 72 2.56 -7.66 -14.77
N LYS A 73 1.45 -8.36 -14.52
CA LYS A 73 0.13 -7.76 -14.29
C LYS A 73 -0.06 -7.41 -12.81
N THR A 74 -0.58 -6.23 -12.51
CA THR A 74 -0.78 -5.73 -11.14
C THR A 74 -1.51 -6.70 -10.22
N GLU A 75 -2.58 -7.36 -10.70
CA GLU A 75 -3.33 -8.34 -9.92
C GLU A 75 -2.47 -9.55 -9.55
N SER A 76 -1.76 -10.10 -10.53
CA SER A 76 -0.84 -11.23 -10.34
C SER A 76 0.31 -10.85 -9.41
N GLN A 77 0.85 -9.63 -9.53
CA GLN A 77 1.87 -9.11 -8.62
C GLN A 77 1.39 -9.03 -7.17
N ALA A 78 0.17 -8.54 -6.94
CA ALA A 78 -0.39 -8.46 -5.60
C ALA A 78 -0.58 -9.87 -5.02
N ARG A 79 -1.13 -10.82 -5.79
CA ARG A 79 -1.25 -12.21 -5.36
C ARG A 79 0.10 -12.83 -5.03
N GLU A 80 1.09 -12.65 -5.90
CA GLU A 80 2.45 -13.16 -5.71
C GLU A 80 3.06 -12.64 -4.40
N VAL A 81 3.00 -11.32 -4.16
CA VAL A 81 3.55 -10.70 -2.95
C VAL A 81 2.81 -11.21 -1.70
N LEU A 82 1.47 -11.20 -1.71
CA LEU A 82 0.69 -11.65 -0.56
C LEU A 82 0.94 -13.12 -0.24
N GLY A 83 1.00 -13.99 -1.26
CA GLY A 83 1.32 -15.41 -1.09
C GLY A 83 2.75 -15.63 -0.60
N LYS A 84 3.73 -14.98 -1.23
CA LYS A 84 5.16 -15.11 -0.88
C LYS A 84 5.43 -14.76 0.58
N PHE A 85 4.81 -13.69 1.08
CA PHE A 85 5.00 -13.19 2.43
C PHE A 85 3.90 -13.64 3.41
N ARG A 86 3.01 -14.55 2.98
CA ARG A 86 1.89 -15.09 3.77
C ARG A 86 1.04 -13.98 4.43
N LEU A 87 0.80 -12.90 3.70
CA LEU A 87 0.03 -11.76 4.16
C LEU A 87 -1.46 -12.01 3.91
N SER A 88 -2.28 -11.90 4.95
CA SER A 88 -3.74 -11.90 4.85
C SER A 88 -4.31 -10.65 5.52
N PRO A 89 -4.28 -9.49 4.84
CA PRO A 89 -4.81 -8.26 5.40
C PRO A 89 -6.30 -8.40 5.70
N ALA A 90 -6.70 -7.99 6.90
CA ALA A 90 -8.09 -8.09 7.33
C ALA A 90 -8.95 -7.00 6.65
N PRO A 91 -10.21 -7.28 6.27
CA PRO A 91 -11.05 -6.33 5.55
C PRO A 91 -11.21 -4.96 6.22
N GLU A 92 -11.18 -4.90 7.55
CA GLU A 92 -11.23 -3.67 8.34
C GLU A 92 -10.02 -2.73 8.10
N ASN A 93 -8.90 -3.26 7.59
CA ASN A 93 -7.72 -2.48 7.23
C ASN A 93 -7.75 -1.97 5.78
N PHE A 94 -8.73 -2.39 4.98
CA PHE A 94 -8.80 -1.93 3.59
C PHE A 94 -9.03 -0.43 3.54
N LEU A 95 -8.25 0.24 2.70
CA LEU A 95 -8.27 1.68 2.50
C LEU A 95 -7.96 2.49 3.77
N ALA A 96 -7.42 1.86 4.82
CA ALA A 96 -6.92 2.52 6.02
C ALA A 96 -5.64 3.35 5.78
N ARG A 97 -5.10 3.31 4.54
CA ARG A 97 -3.94 4.10 4.11
C ARG A 97 -4.20 4.81 2.81
N CYS A 98 -3.64 5.99 2.69
CA CYS A 98 -3.69 6.79 1.47
C CYS A 98 -2.95 6.06 0.36
N ILE A 99 -3.67 5.70 -0.71
CA ILE A 99 -3.09 5.01 -1.88
C ILE A 99 -2.01 5.85 -2.58
N GLN A 100 -2.04 7.18 -2.42
CA GLN A 100 -1.06 8.09 -3.02
C GLN A 100 0.24 8.21 -2.21
N CYS A 101 0.14 8.35 -0.88
CA CYS A 101 1.31 8.69 -0.05
C CYS A 101 1.57 7.76 1.15
N ASN A 102 0.79 6.68 1.32
CA ASN A 102 0.90 5.68 2.39
C ASN A 102 0.51 6.15 3.81
N CYS A 103 0.13 7.42 3.99
CA CYS A 103 -0.31 7.95 5.28
C CYS A 103 -1.54 7.18 5.82
N ALA A 104 -1.54 6.84 7.10
CA ALA A 104 -2.66 6.18 7.79
C ALA A 104 -3.56 7.16 8.57
N ARG A 105 -3.28 8.47 8.50
CA ARG A 105 -4.06 9.51 9.17
C ARG A 105 -4.97 10.22 8.17
N PHE A 106 -6.26 10.20 8.49
CA PHE A 106 -7.31 10.86 7.73
C PHE A 106 -8.14 11.75 8.64
N GLU A 107 -8.52 12.90 8.12
CA GLU A 107 -9.43 13.83 8.77
C GLU A 107 -10.77 13.77 8.05
N GLN A 108 -11.86 13.71 8.82
CA GLN A 108 -13.19 13.82 8.24
C GLN A 108 -13.44 15.28 7.87
N ARG A 109 -13.93 15.52 6.66
CA ARG A 109 -14.31 16.83 6.15
C ARG A 109 -15.81 16.89 5.85
N SER A 110 -16.41 18.04 6.16
CA SER A 110 -17.80 18.35 5.83
C SER A 110 -17.95 18.75 4.37
N ARG A 111 -19.21 18.85 3.91
CA ARG A 111 -19.54 19.31 2.56
C ARG A 111 -19.06 20.75 2.34
N GLU A 112 -19.25 21.60 3.34
CA GLU A 112 -18.93 23.03 3.31
C GLU A 112 -17.42 23.25 3.16
N GLU A 113 -16.60 22.42 3.81
CA GLU A 113 -15.14 22.49 3.72
C GLU A 113 -14.60 22.10 2.34
N VAL A 114 -15.26 21.17 1.63
CA VAL A 114 -14.76 20.62 0.35
C VAL A 114 -15.44 21.21 -0.88
N GLN A 115 -16.46 22.05 -0.72
CA GLN A 115 -17.30 22.51 -1.83
C GLN A 115 -16.54 23.28 -2.91
N THR A 116 -15.46 23.96 -2.53
CA THR A 116 -14.59 24.71 -3.45
C THR A 116 -13.49 23.85 -4.07
N LEU A 117 -13.24 22.66 -3.53
CA LEU A 117 -12.17 21.74 -3.94
C LEU A 117 -12.67 20.64 -4.88
N LEU A 118 -13.98 20.37 -4.90
CA LEU A 118 -14.59 19.29 -5.65
C LEU A 118 -15.69 19.80 -6.59
N PRO A 119 -15.95 19.09 -7.71
CA PRO A 119 -17.09 19.42 -8.57
C PRO A 119 -18.41 19.39 -7.79
N GLN A 120 -19.28 20.38 -8.03
CA GLN A 120 -20.55 20.55 -7.31
C GLN A 120 -21.40 19.28 -7.30
N ARG A 121 -21.40 18.50 -8.41
CA ARG A 121 -22.09 17.20 -8.47
C ARG A 121 -21.67 16.24 -7.36
N THR A 122 -20.36 16.17 -7.06
CA THR A 122 -19.80 15.28 -6.04
C THR A 122 -20.23 15.75 -4.66
N VAL A 123 -20.12 17.06 -4.42
CA VAL A 123 -20.49 17.74 -3.17
C VAL A 123 -21.99 17.59 -2.89
N ASN A 124 -22.82 17.52 -3.92
CA ASN A 124 -24.26 17.30 -3.79
C ASN A 124 -24.63 15.84 -3.54
N SER A 125 -23.82 14.88 -4.02
CA SER A 125 -24.10 13.44 -3.91
C SER A 125 -23.55 12.79 -2.63
N PHE A 126 -22.62 13.44 -1.93
CA PHE A 126 -21.95 12.88 -0.76
C PHE A 126 -21.83 13.91 0.36
N HIS A 127 -21.92 13.43 1.62
CA HIS A 127 -21.90 14.28 2.81
C HIS A 127 -20.69 14.04 3.72
N ILE A 128 -19.99 12.93 3.53
CA ILE A 128 -18.82 12.55 4.34
C ILE A 128 -17.63 12.39 3.42
N PHE A 129 -16.60 13.21 3.68
CA PHE A 129 -15.33 13.19 2.97
C PHE A 129 -14.21 12.87 3.94
N TYR A 130 -13.14 12.28 3.42
CA TYR A 130 -11.92 11.98 4.17
C TYR A 130 -10.75 12.60 3.44
N GLU A 131 -9.97 13.40 4.15
CA GLU A 131 -8.77 14.02 3.64
C GLU A 131 -7.53 13.36 4.24
N CYS A 132 -6.56 13.01 3.39
CA CYS A 132 -5.27 12.53 3.87
C CYS A 132 -4.48 13.66 4.56
N ALA A 133 -4.13 13.48 5.83
CA ALA A 133 -3.39 14.47 6.63
C ALA A 133 -1.95 14.76 6.15
N ARG A 134 -1.48 14.08 5.09
CA ARG A 134 -0.13 14.27 4.52
C ARG A 134 -0.15 14.88 3.12
N CYS A 135 -1.01 14.39 2.23
CA CYS A 135 -1.01 14.80 0.83
C CYS A 135 -2.31 15.48 0.40
N HIS A 136 -3.22 15.75 1.34
CA HIS A 136 -4.47 16.48 1.12
C HIS A 136 -5.40 15.86 0.06
N GLN A 137 -5.17 14.58 -0.28
CA GLN A 137 -6.03 13.85 -1.19
C GLN A 137 -7.37 13.60 -0.52
N LEU A 138 -8.44 14.05 -1.17
CA LEU A 138 -9.82 13.81 -0.75
C LEU A 138 -10.35 12.46 -1.26
N TYR A 139 -11.12 11.78 -0.41
CA TYR A 139 -11.79 10.51 -0.64
C TYR A 139 -13.23 10.56 -0.13
N TRP A 140 -14.11 9.76 -0.73
CA TRP A 140 -15.49 9.58 -0.31
C TRP A 140 -15.99 8.20 -0.72
N LYS A 141 -17.02 7.69 -0.02
CA LYS A 141 -17.59 6.35 -0.27
C LYS A 141 -18.57 6.35 -1.44
N GLY A 142 -18.06 6.51 -2.66
CA GLY A 142 -18.82 6.39 -3.90
C GLY A 142 -18.69 5.04 -4.60
N ALA A 143 -19.20 4.92 -5.83
CA ALA A 143 -19.12 3.68 -6.62
C ALA A 143 -17.69 3.13 -6.79
N HIS A 144 -16.70 4.02 -6.93
CA HIS A 144 -15.28 3.63 -7.00
C HIS A 144 -14.78 2.98 -5.71
N PHE A 145 -15.21 3.48 -4.55
CA PHE A 145 -14.88 2.89 -3.25
C PHE A 145 -15.46 1.48 -3.16
N THR A 146 -16.76 1.32 -3.44
CA THR A 146 -17.44 0.01 -3.39
C THR A 146 -16.80 -1.00 -4.32
N ARG A 147 -16.47 -0.59 -5.56
CA ARG A 147 -15.79 -1.45 -6.53
C ARG A 147 -14.39 -1.84 -6.05
N ALA A 148 -13.61 -0.89 -5.53
CA ALA A 148 -12.27 -1.16 -5.02
C ALA A 148 -12.32 -2.15 -3.87
N THR A 149 -13.17 -1.92 -2.85
CA THR A 149 -13.32 -2.81 -1.69
C THR A 149 -13.68 -4.23 -2.12
N ARG A 150 -14.67 -4.41 -3.02
CA ARG A 150 -15.03 -5.74 -3.53
C ARG A 150 -13.86 -6.45 -4.21
N GLN A 151 -13.04 -5.73 -4.99
CA GLN A 151 -11.87 -6.31 -5.64
C GLN A 151 -10.77 -6.71 -4.65
N LEU A 152 -10.64 -6.00 -3.53
CA LEU A 152 -9.69 -6.33 -2.47
C LEU A 152 -10.15 -7.55 -1.67
N GLU A 153 -11.44 -7.60 -1.32
CA GLU A 153 -12.07 -8.74 -0.65
C GLU A 153 -11.88 -10.02 -1.47
N GLU A 154 -12.18 -9.96 -2.77
CA GLU A 154 -12.04 -11.10 -3.67
C GLU A 154 -10.59 -11.59 -3.76
N LEU A 155 -9.62 -10.67 -3.85
CA LEU A 155 -8.20 -11.03 -3.88
C LEU A 155 -7.77 -11.77 -2.60
N VAL A 156 -8.15 -11.25 -1.42
CA VAL A 156 -7.79 -11.86 -0.13
C VAL A 156 -8.52 -13.20 0.06
N ARG A 157 -9.78 -13.29 -0.38
CA ARG A 157 -10.56 -14.53 -0.32
C ARG A 157 -9.92 -15.64 -1.15
N GLN A 158 -9.54 -15.34 -2.40
CA GLN A 158 -8.89 -16.31 -3.28
C GLN A 158 -7.58 -16.83 -2.70
N LEU A 159 -6.76 -15.96 -2.10
CA LEU A 159 -5.52 -16.37 -1.43
C LEU A 159 -5.74 -17.31 -0.24
N ARG A 160 -6.82 -17.13 0.52
CA ARG A 160 -7.16 -18.02 1.64
C ARG A 160 -7.57 -19.40 1.15
N CYS A 161 -8.30 -19.48 0.04
CA CYS A 161 -8.68 -20.76 -0.58
C CYS A 161 -7.45 -21.50 -1.12
N ASP A 162 -6.53 -20.80 -1.80
CA ASP A 162 -5.31 -21.38 -2.34
C ASP A 162 -4.42 -21.98 -1.22
N ALA A 163 -4.35 -21.31 -0.06
CA ALA A 163 -3.57 -21.76 1.10
C ALA A 163 -4.19 -22.95 1.87
N GLN A 164 -5.47 -23.27 1.63
CA GLN A 164 -6.16 -24.40 2.27
C GLN A 164 -6.10 -25.69 1.43
N GLN A 165 -5.57 -25.61 0.20
CA GLN A 165 -5.46 -26.72 -0.74
C GLN A 165 -4.02 -27.27 -0.87
N THR A 166 -3.07 -26.73 -0.12
CA THR A 166 -1.65 -27.13 -0.08
C THR A 166 -1.28 -27.65 1.30
#